data_AF-A0A951UA09-F1
#
_entry.id   AF-A0A951UA09-F1
#
_cell.length_a   1.000
_cell.length_b   1.000
_cell.length_c   1.000
_cell.angle_alpha   90.00
_cell.angle_beta   90.00
_cell.angle_gamma   90.00
#
_symmetry.space_group_name_H-M   'P 1'
#
loop_
_entity.id
_entity.type
_entity.pdbx_description
1 polymer ?
#
loop_
_entity_poly.entity_id
_entity_poly.type
_entity_poly.pdbx_seq_one_letter_code
_entity_poly.pdbx_strand_id
1 'polypeptide(L)' 'MRCAISSRAGQVLARGSLILHKGDDGELRLDLQTDGGQLLQGGIIDPDGDMRSASEVLFGQFFEVWGMSNLTLTVTVR' A
#
# COMPACT_ATOMS: atom_id res chain seq x y z
N MET A 1 6.61 6.99 -5.09
CA MET A 1 5.27 7.59 -5.31
C MET A 1 4.67 7.95 -3.96
N ARG A 2 4.16 9.18 -3.76
CA ARG A 2 3.59 9.58 -2.46
C ARG A 2 2.14 9.16 -2.36
N CYS A 3 1.66 8.86 -1.16
CA CYS A 3 0.27 8.48 -0.96
C CYS A 3 -0.33 9.00 0.34
N ALA A 4 -1.67 9.01 0.37
CA ALA A 4 -2.47 9.28 1.56
C ALA A 4 -3.52 8.18 1.73
N ILE A 5 -3.68 7.70 2.95
CA ILE A 5 -4.74 6.78 3.35
C ILE A 5 -5.83 7.61 4.00
N SER A 6 -7.04 7.57 3.45
CA SER A 6 -8.17 8.35 3.93
C SER A 6 -9.36 7.46 4.25
N SER A 7 -10.09 7.81 5.31
CA SER A 7 -11.37 7.18 5.62
C SER A 7 -12.45 7.61 4.62
N ARG A 8 -13.55 6.87 4.57
CA ARG A 8 -14.74 7.25 3.81
C ARG A 8 -15.27 8.64 4.16
N ALA A 9 -15.06 9.11 5.40
CA ALA A 9 -15.47 10.43 5.85
C ALA A 9 -14.52 11.55 5.38
N GLY A 10 -13.45 11.23 4.64
CA GLY A 10 -12.48 12.20 4.13
C GLY A 10 -11.35 12.54 5.13
N GLN A 11 -11.31 11.89 6.30
CA GLN A 11 -10.21 12.07 7.23
C GLN A 11 -8.96 11.34 6.73
N VAL A 12 -7.83 12.06 6.64
CA VAL A 12 -6.53 11.43 6.37
C VAL A 12 -6.04 10.74 7.65
N LEU A 13 -5.85 9.43 7.57
CA LEU A 13 -5.38 8.59 8.67
C LEU A 13 -3.86 8.48 8.69
N ALA A 14 -3.25 8.37 7.50
CA ALA A 14 -1.82 8.22 7.35
C ALA A 14 -1.35 8.78 6.00
N ARG A 15 -0.06 9.10 5.95
CA ARG A 15 0.67 9.49 4.73
C ARG A 15 1.89 8.61 4.60
N GLY A 16 2.38 8.45 3.38
CA GLY A 16 3.51 7.58 3.13
C GLY A 16 3.94 7.56 1.67
N SER A 17 4.66 6.50 1.34
CA SER A 17 5.11 6.22 -0.01
C SER A 17 4.85 4.77 -0.37
N LEU A 18 4.35 4.53 -1.58
CA LEU A 18 4.39 3.21 -2.19
C LEU A 18 5.81 2.93 -2.70
N ILE A 19 6.28 1.73 -2.40
CA ILE A 19 7.63 1.25 -2.70
C ILE A 19 7.51 -0.11 -3.40
N LEU A 20 8.31 -0.31 -4.44
CA LEU A 20 8.53 -1.62 -5.02
C LEU A 20 9.74 -2.24 -4.34
N HIS A 21 9.53 -3.32 -3.61
CA HIS A 21 10.60 -4.07 -2.98
C HIS A 21 10.93 -5.28 -3.83
N LYS A 22 12.20 -5.45 -4.20
CA LYS A 22 12.67 -6.62 -4.93
C LYS A 22 13.06 -7.71 -3.95
N GLY A 23 12.40 -8.86 -4.02
CA GLY A 23 12.73 -10.06 -3.26
C GLY A 23 13.95 -10.78 -3.83
N ASP A 24 14.44 -11.77 -3.08
CA ASP A 24 15.65 -12.53 -3.39
C ASP A 24 15.52 -13.34 -4.69
N ASP A 25 14.31 -13.83 -4.98
CA ASP A 25 13.99 -14.60 -6.20
C ASP A 25 13.70 -13.70 -7.42
N GLY A 26 13.89 -12.38 -7.28
CA GLY A 26 13.67 -11.41 -8.34
C GLY A 26 12.23 -10.91 -8.47
N GLU A 27 11.31 -11.44 -7.66
CA GLU A 27 9.92 -10.97 -7.57
C GLU A 27 9.85 -9.53 -7.06
N LEU A 28 8.86 -8.78 -7.53
CA LEU A 28 8.57 -7.43 -7.05
C LEU A 28 7.36 -7.48 -6.12
N ARG A 29 7.47 -6.89 -4.94
CA ARG A 29 6.37 -6.72 -3.98
C ARG A 29 5.99 -5.26 -3.87
N LEU A 30 4.69 -5.00 -3.80
CA LEU A 30 4.16 -3.66 -3.56
C LEU A 30 4.02 -3.41 -2.05
N ASP A 31 4.87 -2.55 -1.49
CA ASP A 31 4.85 -2.21 -0.06
C ASP A 31 4.44 -0.75 0.16
N LEU A 32 3.91 -0.45 1.35
CA LEU A 32 3.64 0.91 1.82
C LEU A 32 4.51 1.24 3.03
N GLN A 33 5.34 2.27 2.89
CA GLN A 33 6.05 2.87 4.02
C GLN A 33 5.29 4.11 4.49
N THR A 34 4.76 4.06 5.70
CA THR A 34 4.14 5.24 6.33
C THR A 34 5.21 6.21 6.82
N ASP A 35 4.85 7.51 6.87
CA ASP A 35 5.71 8.57 7.41
C ASP A 35 6.01 8.37 8.91
N GLY A 36 5.19 7.59 9.61
CA GLY A 36 5.41 7.18 11.00
C GLY A 36 6.43 6.05 11.17
N GLY A 37 7.05 5.56 10.10
CA GLY A 37 8.09 4.53 10.13
C GLY A 37 7.58 3.09 10.02
N GLN A 38 6.27 2.86 10.02
CA GLN A 38 5.69 1.52 9.82
C GLN A 38 5.72 1.11 8.34
N LEU A 39 6.21 -0.10 8.07
CA LEU A 39 6.17 -0.76 6.76
C LEU A 39 5.02 -1.76 6.72
N LEU A 40 4.14 -1.63 5.74
CA LEU A 40 3.06 -2.57 5.45
C LEU A 40 3.41 -3.33 4.18
N GLN A 41 3.52 -4.65 4.32
CA GLN A 41 3.87 -5.52 3.21
C GLN A 41 2.62 -5.87 2.41
N GLY A 42 2.66 -5.61 1.11
CA GLY A 42 1.59 -6.01 0.20
C GLY A 42 1.90 -7.33 -0.49
N GLY A 43 1.24 -7.55 -1.62
CA GLY A 43 1.43 -8.77 -2.40
C GLY A 43 2.49 -8.65 -3.48
N ILE A 44 2.84 -9.80 -4.04
CA ILE A 44 3.73 -9.92 -5.20
C ILE A 44 2.99 -9.39 -6.44
N ILE A 45 3.74 -8.64 -7.25
CA ILE A 45 3.29 -8.08 -8.53
C ILE A 45 3.39 -9.18 -9.58
N ASP A 46 2.35 -9.31 -10.38
CA ASP A 46 2.27 -10.34 -11.39
C ASP A 46 3.36 -10.15 -12.47
N PRO A 47 3.80 -11.23 -13.17
CA PRO A 47 4.91 -11.15 -14.12
C PRO A 47 4.70 -10.18 -15.29
N ASP A 48 3.45 -9.85 -15.62
CA ASP A 48 3.07 -8.87 -16.64
C ASP A 48 3.07 -7.42 -16.11
N GLY A 49 3.39 -7.22 -14.83
CA GLY A 49 3.38 -5.94 -14.14
C GLY A 49 2.03 -5.56 -13.55
N ASP A 50 1.01 -6.43 -13.59
CA ASP A 50 -0.27 -6.18 -12.95
C ASP A 50 -0.13 -6.15 -11.42
N MET A 51 -0.65 -5.08 -10.82
CA MET A 51 -0.56 -4.82 -9.38
C MET A 51 -1.89 -5.02 -8.67
N ARG A 52 -2.96 -5.48 -9.35
CA ARG A 52 -4.28 -5.67 -8.75
C ARG A 52 -4.20 -6.63 -7.55
N SER A 53 -3.69 -7.84 -7.77
CA SER A 53 -3.50 -8.87 -6.73
C SER A 53 -2.62 -8.35 -5.59
N ALA A 54 -1.50 -7.69 -5.94
CA ALA A 54 -0.58 -7.08 -4.98
C ALA A 54 -1.25 -6.02 -4.09
N SER A 55 -2.10 -5.19 -4.70
CA SER A 55 -2.82 -4.11 -4.03
C SER A 55 -3.90 -4.66 -3.10
N GLU A 56 -4.62 -5.71 -3.48
CA GLU A 56 -5.63 -6.36 -2.62
C GLU A 56 -5.01 -6.87 -1.31
N VAL A 57 -3.85 -7.52 -1.39
CA VAL A 57 -3.09 -7.96 -0.21
C VAL A 57 -2.68 -6.76 0.65
N LEU A 58 -2.18 -5.69 0.02
CA LEU A 58 -1.80 -4.46 0.74
C LEU A 58 -3.01 -3.82 1.44
N PHE A 59 -4.16 -3.74 0.78
CA PHE A 59 -5.39 -3.21 1.36
C PHE A 59 -5.90 -4.07 2.52
N GLY A 60 -5.66 -5.39 2.49
CA GLY A 60 -5.92 -6.27 3.62
C GLY A 60 -5.20 -5.82 4.90
N GLN A 61 -3.97 -5.33 4.79
CA GLN A 61 -3.21 -4.81 5.94
C GLN A 61 -3.84 -3.58 6.57
N PHE A 62 -4.65 -2.81 5.84
CA PHE A 62 -5.17 -1.55 6.36
C PHE A 62 -6.19 -1.79 7.47
N PHE A 63 -6.97 -2.87 7.38
CA PHE A 63 -7.86 -3.27 8.44
C PHE A 63 -7.09 -3.67 9.70
N GLU A 64 -6.01 -4.44 9.56
CA GLU A 64 -5.16 -4.85 10.70
C GLU A 64 -4.53 -3.65 11.43
N VAL A 65 -4.15 -2.62 10.69
CA VAL A 65 -3.45 -1.45 11.25
C VAL A 65 -4.41 -0.43 11.88
N TRP A 66 -5.54 -0.16 11.22
CA TRP A 66 -6.44 0.94 11.61
C TRP A 66 -7.82 0.49 12.07
N GLY A 67 -8.15 -0.80 11.98
CA GLY A 67 -9.47 -1.34 12.36
C GLY A 67 -10.63 -0.82 11.51
N MET A 68 -10.35 -0.27 10.33
CA MET A 68 -11.33 0.38 9.45
C MET A 68 -11.40 -0.28 8.09
N SER A 69 -12.62 -0.44 7.59
CA SER A 69 -12.91 -0.82 6.21
C SER A 69 -13.19 0.40 5.34
N ASN A 70 -13.25 0.21 4.01
CA ASN A 70 -13.54 1.26 3.04
C ASN A 70 -12.57 2.45 3.10
N LEU A 71 -11.29 2.15 3.31
CA LEU A 71 -10.22 3.13 3.22
C LEU A 71 -9.84 3.34 1.76
N THR A 72 -9.50 4.58 1.41
CA THR A 72 -9.01 4.94 0.08
C THR A 72 -7.53 5.26 0.15
N LEU A 73 -6.75 4.64 -0.73
CA LEU A 73 -5.36 5.00 -0.97
C LEU A 73 -5.30 5.91 -2.20
N THR A 74 -4.94 7.17 -2.01
CA THR A 74 -4.69 8.10 -3.13
C THR A 74 -3.20 8.20 -3.37
N VAL A 75 -2.77 7.92 -4.60
CA VAL A 75 -1.37 7.98 -5.02
C VAL A 75 -1.15 9.22 -5.86
N THR A 76 -0.07 9.95 -5.59
CA THR A 76 0.41 11.07 -6.39
C THR A 76 1.77 10.71 -6.97
N VAL A 77 1.81 10.67 -8.30
CA VAL A 77 3.04 10.56 -9.09
C VAL A 77 3.46 11.98 -9.46
N ARG A 78 4.73 12.30 -9.21
CA ARG A 78 5.36 13.56 -9.64
C ARG A 78 6.58 13.21 -10.46
#